data_AF-A0A6B1DLL1-F1
#
_entry.id   AF-A0A6B1DLL1-F1
#
_cell.length_a   1.000
_cell.length_b   1.000
_cell.length_c   1.000
_cell.angle_alpha   90.00
_cell.angle_beta   90.00
_cell.angle_gamma   90.00
#
_symmetry.space_group_name_H-M   'P 1'
#
loop_
_entity.id
_entity.type
_entity.pdbx_description
1 polymer ?
#
loop_
_entity_poly.entity_id
_entity_poly.type
_entity_poly.pdbx_seq_one_letter_code
_entity_poly.pdbx_strand_id
1 'polypeptide(L)'
;MTSRRRFLMQAAAFGGVALAVRPGVSPARAAAQSGSAVDYAAMYRERRNWGRWGANDQVGAVNLITAEKRRAAAALVQTGRTVSLSRTFEPPQHFMTKSSLGPGGGYVMDYLGFIYHGVTITHIDALCHIWDDDGMWQGRDPDVEVTTQGAHFGDITHWKEGIITKGVLIDVPRHRGEPHVSIEKPVTGEELEAIAQAENVTVEPGDALLVHSGWGAVALLDNALLEPIAEACAEENRWSFLFQALPLNVAGGTGSPVNPIAMF
;
A
#
# COMPACT_ATOMS: atom_id res chain seq x y z
N MET A 1 66.94 8.25 -34.98
CA MET A 1 65.88 9.07 -35.59
C MET A 1 64.87 8.11 -36.21
N THR A 2 63.84 7.70 -35.45
CA THR A 2 62.45 8.25 -35.45
C THR A 2 61.69 7.86 -36.73
N SER A 3 60.52 7.23 -36.71
CA SER A 3 59.45 7.27 -35.71
C SER A 3 58.51 6.05 -35.86
N ARG A 4 58.16 5.47 -34.70
CA ARG A 4 57.04 4.56 -34.45
C ARG A 4 55.71 5.34 -34.51
N ARG A 5 54.61 4.68 -34.89
CA ARG A 5 53.27 4.79 -34.24
C ARG A 5 52.40 3.61 -34.71
N ARG A 6 52.53 2.47 -34.02
CA ARG A 6 51.50 1.41 -33.95
C ARG A 6 50.63 1.74 -32.73
N PHE A 7 49.36 2.02 -32.97
CA PHE A 7 48.37 2.20 -31.91
C PHE A 7 48.03 0.82 -31.32
N LEU A 8 48.21 0.66 -30.02
CA LEU A 8 47.77 -0.50 -29.26
C LEU A 8 46.23 -0.48 -29.17
N MET A 9 45.59 -1.60 -29.53
CA MET A 9 44.29 -1.97 -28.96
C MET A 9 44.53 -2.35 -27.50
N GLN A 10 44.23 -1.42 -26.59
CA GLN A 10 44.07 -1.74 -25.18
C GLN A 10 42.68 -2.29 -24.94
N ALA A 11 42.64 -3.48 -24.37
CA ALA A 11 41.47 -4.08 -23.76
C ALA A 11 40.91 -3.16 -22.67
N ALA A 12 39.66 -2.73 -22.83
CA ALA A 12 38.83 -2.30 -21.72
C ALA A 12 37.90 -3.46 -21.40
N ALA A 13 38.29 -4.24 -20.39
CA ALA A 13 37.42 -5.20 -19.74
C ALA A 13 36.23 -4.44 -19.16
N PHE A 14 35.03 -4.74 -19.66
CA PHE A 14 33.79 -4.37 -18.98
C PHE A 14 33.76 -5.12 -17.65
N GLY A 15 34.14 -4.43 -16.58
CA GLY A 15 33.91 -4.87 -15.21
C GLY A 15 32.40 -4.94 -14.99
N GLY A 16 31.83 -6.12 -15.16
CA GLY A 16 30.50 -6.44 -14.66
C GLY A 16 30.53 -6.33 -13.15
N VAL A 17 29.94 -5.27 -12.61
CA VAL A 17 29.49 -5.27 -11.21
C VAL A 17 28.30 -6.21 -11.18
N ALA A 18 28.56 -7.47 -10.86
CA ALA A 18 27.53 -8.38 -10.42
C ALA A 18 26.98 -7.81 -9.10
N LEU A 19 25.86 -7.09 -9.16
CA LEU A 19 25.00 -6.94 -7.99
C LEU A 19 24.57 -8.36 -7.61
N ALA A 20 25.24 -8.92 -6.61
CA ALA A 20 24.76 -10.11 -5.93
C ALA A 20 23.40 -9.74 -5.32
N VAL A 21 22.32 -10.12 -6.02
CA VAL A 21 20.99 -10.19 -5.44
C VAL A 21 21.11 -11.16 -4.28
N ARG A 22 21.15 -10.62 -3.06
CA ARG A 22 21.01 -11.42 -1.86
C ARG A 22 19.65 -12.12 -1.97
N PRO A 23 19.59 -13.45 -1.91
CA PRO A 23 18.31 -14.14 -1.95
C PRO A 23 17.47 -13.64 -0.79
N GLY A 24 16.21 -13.27 -1.11
CA GLY A 24 15.26 -12.70 -0.18
C GLY A 24 15.21 -13.52 1.11
N VAL A 25 15.33 -12.82 2.23
CA VAL A 25 15.03 -13.41 3.53
C VAL A 25 13.54 -13.70 3.51
N SER A 26 13.17 -14.98 3.44
CA SER A 26 11.79 -15.42 3.66
C SER A 26 11.30 -14.80 4.99
N PRO A 27 10.07 -14.24 5.04
CA PRO A 27 9.52 -13.60 6.23
C PRO A 27 9.53 -14.53 7.47
N ALA A 28 9.54 -15.84 7.25
CA ALA A 28 9.69 -16.86 8.28
C ALA A 28 10.97 -16.73 9.13
N ARG A 29 12.05 -16.10 8.63
CA ARG A 29 13.33 -16.02 9.37
C ARG A 29 13.43 -14.79 10.28
N ALA A 30 12.60 -13.77 10.07
CA ALA A 30 12.53 -12.59 10.94
C ALA A 30 11.68 -12.85 12.21
N ALA A 31 10.75 -13.81 12.16
CA ALA A 31 9.88 -14.18 13.29
C ALA A 31 10.59 -14.96 14.43
N ALA A 32 11.85 -15.35 14.26
CA ALA A 32 12.53 -16.28 15.16
C ALA A 32 13.17 -15.65 16.42
N GLN A 33 12.99 -14.34 16.66
CA GLN A 33 13.62 -13.65 17.79
C GLN A 33 12.63 -12.84 18.64
N SER A 34 11.61 -13.50 19.17
CA SER A 34 11.04 -13.19 20.49
C SER A 34 10.25 -14.40 21.00
N GLY A 35 10.15 -14.57 22.32
CA GLY A 35 9.71 -15.81 22.97
C GLY A 35 8.33 -16.33 22.53
N SER A 36 8.25 -17.65 22.40
CA SER A 36 7.24 -18.45 21.68
C SER A 36 7.22 -18.14 20.18
N ALA A 37 7.66 -19.11 19.37
CA ALA A 37 7.47 -19.02 17.92
C ALA A 37 5.96 -19.04 17.66
N VAL A 38 5.37 -17.86 17.46
CA VAL A 38 3.97 -17.74 17.06
C VAL A 38 3.83 -18.53 15.77
N ASP A 39 3.00 -19.56 15.79
CA ASP A 39 2.67 -20.31 14.58
C ASP A 39 1.71 -19.46 13.74
N TYR A 40 2.28 -18.55 12.96
CA TYR A 40 1.53 -17.67 12.07
C TYR A 40 0.70 -18.48 11.06
N ALA A 41 1.18 -19.65 10.62
CA ALA A 41 0.44 -20.50 9.69
C ALA A 41 -0.81 -21.12 10.35
N ALA A 42 -0.73 -21.54 11.61
CA ALA A 42 -1.93 -21.92 12.37
C ALA A 42 -2.84 -20.72 12.61
N MET A 43 -2.28 -19.56 12.98
CA MET A 43 -3.05 -18.34 13.22
C MET A 43 -3.84 -17.90 11.98
N TYR A 44 -3.24 -17.87 10.79
CA TYR A 44 -3.94 -17.51 9.55
C TYR A 44 -5.08 -18.50 9.25
N ARG A 45 -4.86 -19.79 9.51
CA ARG A 45 -5.87 -20.82 9.30
C ARG A 45 -7.05 -20.73 10.27
N GLU A 46 -6.78 -20.42 11.53
CA GLU A 46 -7.81 -20.32 12.58
C GLU A 46 -8.53 -18.97 12.56
N ARG A 47 -7.88 -17.89 12.10
CA ARG A 47 -8.38 -16.52 12.13
C ARG A 47 -8.67 -15.98 10.73
N ARG A 48 -9.61 -16.61 10.02
CA ARG A 48 -10.07 -16.17 8.69
C ARG A 48 -11.50 -15.64 8.72
N ASN A 49 -11.81 -14.69 7.83
CA ASN A 49 -13.15 -14.15 7.63
C ASN A 49 -13.94 -14.85 6.50
N TRP A 50 -13.45 -15.98 5.98
CA TRP A 50 -14.14 -16.69 4.90
C TRP A 50 -15.55 -17.13 5.34
N GLY A 51 -16.51 -16.97 4.44
CA GLY A 51 -17.93 -17.21 4.70
C GLY A 51 -18.65 -16.15 5.55
N ARG A 52 -17.94 -15.21 6.19
CA ARG A 52 -18.54 -14.20 7.10
C ARG A 52 -19.63 -13.36 6.43
N TRP A 53 -19.45 -13.01 5.15
CA TRP A 53 -20.40 -12.23 4.35
C TRP A 53 -21.05 -13.06 3.23
N GLY A 54 -21.01 -14.39 3.36
CA GLY A 54 -21.48 -15.33 2.34
C GLY A 54 -20.34 -15.96 1.54
N ALA A 55 -20.58 -17.14 0.97
CA ALA A 55 -19.56 -17.96 0.32
C ALA A 55 -19.01 -17.37 -0.99
N ASN A 56 -19.73 -16.44 -1.61
CA ASN A 56 -19.33 -15.77 -2.86
C ASN A 56 -19.05 -14.28 -2.64
N ASP A 57 -18.84 -13.84 -1.40
CA ASP A 57 -18.43 -12.46 -1.13
C ASP A 57 -17.06 -12.18 -1.76
N GLN A 58 -16.96 -11.06 -2.46
CA GLN A 58 -15.76 -10.57 -3.16
C GLN A 58 -15.35 -9.17 -2.67
N VAL A 59 -16.01 -8.66 -1.63
CA VAL A 59 -15.75 -7.32 -1.07
C VAL A 59 -14.86 -7.42 0.18
N GLY A 60 -14.99 -8.49 0.97
CA GLY A 60 -14.14 -8.75 2.14
C GLY A 60 -14.39 -7.76 3.28
N ALA A 61 -13.34 -7.38 4.00
CA ALA A 61 -13.45 -6.50 5.18
C ALA A 61 -14.06 -5.12 4.87
N VAL A 62 -14.03 -4.68 3.60
CA VAL A 62 -14.70 -3.46 3.15
C VAL A 62 -16.22 -3.50 3.38
N ASN A 63 -16.83 -4.69 3.52
CA ASN A 63 -18.23 -4.84 3.94
C ASN A 63 -18.54 -4.22 5.32
N LEU A 64 -17.52 -4.00 6.17
CA LEU A 64 -17.68 -3.30 7.45
C LEU A 64 -17.90 -1.79 7.29
N ILE A 65 -17.60 -1.24 6.11
CA ILE A 65 -17.82 0.17 5.79
C ILE A 65 -19.27 0.34 5.32
N THR A 66 -20.15 0.56 6.28
CA THR A 66 -21.59 0.80 6.03
C THR A 66 -21.85 2.24 5.58
N ALA A 67 -23.08 2.52 5.12
CA ALA A 67 -23.52 3.89 4.84
C ALA A 67 -23.49 4.78 6.10
N GLU A 68 -23.84 4.21 7.25
CA GLU A 68 -23.75 4.91 8.54
C GLU A 68 -22.30 5.23 8.90
N LYS A 69 -21.37 4.30 8.67
CA LYS A 69 -19.94 4.52 8.91
C LYS A 69 -19.39 5.63 8.03
N ARG A 70 -19.74 5.66 6.74
CA ARG A 70 -19.41 6.75 5.80
C ARG A 70 -19.92 8.10 6.31
N ARG A 71 -21.18 8.17 6.74
CA ARG A 71 -21.79 9.38 7.29
C ARG A 71 -21.08 9.86 8.56
N ALA A 72 -20.78 8.94 9.48
CA ALA A 72 -20.07 9.26 10.72
C ALA A 72 -18.65 9.78 10.43
N ALA A 73 -17.94 9.17 9.48
CA ALA A 73 -16.62 9.63 9.05
C ALA A 73 -16.68 11.04 8.42
N ALA A 74 -17.68 11.32 7.58
CA ALA A 74 -17.85 12.63 6.98
C ALA A 74 -18.06 13.74 8.03
N ALA A 75 -18.71 13.42 9.16
CA ALA A 75 -18.91 14.34 10.27
C ALA A 75 -17.61 14.68 11.04
N LEU A 76 -16.50 13.98 10.77
CA LEU A 76 -15.19 14.32 11.34
C LEU A 76 -14.54 15.53 10.66
N VAL A 77 -15.01 15.97 9.50
CA VAL A 77 -14.44 17.14 8.81
C VAL A 77 -14.86 18.42 9.54
N GLN A 78 -13.89 19.18 10.03
CA GLN A 78 -14.04 20.41 10.79
C GLN A 78 -13.25 21.57 10.17
N THR A 79 -11.99 21.33 9.76
CA THR A 79 -11.10 22.40 9.24
C THR A 79 -11.05 22.42 7.72
N GLY A 80 -11.39 21.30 7.08
CA GLY A 80 -11.26 21.10 5.65
C GLY A 80 -9.82 20.91 5.17
N ARG A 81 -8.85 20.81 6.09
CA ARG A 81 -7.46 20.52 5.74
C ARG A 81 -7.38 19.12 5.12
N THR A 82 -6.80 19.04 3.93
CA THR A 82 -6.56 17.76 3.23
C THR A 82 -5.09 17.42 3.22
N VAL A 83 -4.77 16.14 3.42
CA VAL A 83 -3.41 15.60 3.32
C VAL A 83 -3.42 14.41 2.37
N SER A 84 -2.59 14.51 1.31
CA SER A 84 -2.32 13.39 0.42
C SER A 84 -1.38 12.41 1.10
N LEU A 85 -1.76 11.13 1.07
CA LEU A 85 -0.95 10.02 1.59
C LEU A 85 -0.22 9.30 0.46
N SER A 86 -0.33 9.78 -0.77
CA SER A 86 0.41 9.25 -1.91
C SER A 86 1.82 9.81 -1.98
N ARG A 87 2.76 8.94 -2.33
CA ARG A 87 4.05 9.36 -2.88
C ARG A 87 3.84 10.04 -4.23
N THR A 88 4.76 10.93 -4.59
CA THR A 88 4.84 11.43 -5.97
C THR A 88 5.02 10.25 -6.91
N PHE A 89 4.13 10.12 -7.89
CA PHE A 89 4.19 9.04 -8.86
C PHE A 89 5.15 9.38 -10.00
N GLU A 90 6.20 8.58 -10.14
CA GLU A 90 7.16 8.66 -11.25
C GLU A 90 7.09 7.37 -12.08
N PRO A 91 6.29 7.33 -13.16
CA PRO A 91 6.10 6.12 -13.95
C PRO A 91 7.39 5.73 -14.68
N PRO A 92 7.79 4.44 -14.67
CA PRO A 92 8.97 3.96 -15.41
C PRO A 92 8.90 4.21 -16.91
N GLN A 93 7.70 4.21 -17.50
CA GLN A 93 7.47 4.60 -18.89
C GLN A 93 6.50 5.77 -18.92
N HIS A 94 6.98 6.91 -19.42
CA HIS A 94 6.18 8.11 -19.64
C HIS A 94 6.49 8.65 -21.04
N PHE A 95 5.56 8.44 -21.97
CA PHE A 95 5.66 8.99 -23.32
C PHE A 95 4.61 10.07 -23.51
N MET A 96 5.03 11.21 -24.05
CA MET A 96 4.12 12.31 -24.34
C MET A 96 4.11 12.59 -25.84
N THR A 97 2.92 12.83 -26.37
CA THR A 97 2.73 13.36 -27.72
C THR A 97 2.13 14.76 -27.64
N LYS A 98 2.50 15.61 -28.60
CA LYS A 98 1.96 16.95 -28.74
C LYS A 98 1.36 17.11 -30.13
N SER A 99 0.11 17.54 -30.18
CA SER A 99 -0.67 17.68 -31.41
C SER A 99 -1.20 19.11 -31.56
N SER A 100 -1.35 19.55 -32.81
CA SER A 100 -1.95 20.85 -33.13
C SER A 100 -3.45 20.72 -33.39
N LEU A 101 -4.21 21.75 -33.03
CA LEU A 101 -5.62 21.94 -33.37
C LEU A 101 -5.83 23.10 -34.36
N GLY A 102 -4.77 23.57 -35.03
CA GLY A 102 -4.80 24.77 -35.87
C GLY A 102 -4.03 25.95 -35.27
N PRO A 103 -4.19 27.18 -35.83
CA PRO A 103 -3.32 28.31 -35.51
C PRO A 103 -3.36 28.67 -34.01
N GLY A 104 -2.26 28.39 -33.31
CA GLY A 104 -2.06 28.70 -31.89
C GLY A 104 -2.64 27.67 -30.90
N GLY A 105 -3.43 26.69 -31.37
CA GLY A 105 -4.05 25.67 -30.53
C GLY A 105 -3.34 24.32 -30.60
N GLY A 106 -3.35 23.59 -29.49
CA GLY A 106 -2.82 22.22 -29.43
C GLY A 106 -3.23 21.49 -28.15
N TYR A 107 -2.92 20.20 -28.10
CA TYR A 107 -3.13 19.34 -26.93
C TYR A 107 -1.94 18.40 -26.76
N VAL A 108 -1.85 17.82 -25.56
CA VAL A 108 -0.88 16.78 -25.23
C VAL A 108 -1.62 15.51 -24.82
N MET A 109 -1.01 14.37 -25.07
CA MET A 109 -1.49 13.07 -24.61
C MET A 109 -0.33 12.29 -24.01
N ASP A 110 -0.64 11.57 -22.95
CA ASP A 110 0.35 10.86 -22.14
C ASP A 110 0.05 9.36 -22.23
N TYR A 111 1.09 8.55 -22.41
CA TYR A 111 1.07 7.12 -22.18
C TYR A 111 1.92 6.84 -20.94
N LEU A 112 1.30 6.17 -19.96
CA LEU A 112 1.97 5.72 -18.74
C LEU A 112 2.01 4.20 -18.73
N GLY A 113 3.21 3.63 -18.63
CA GLY A 113 3.43 2.20 -18.48
C GLY A 113 4.16 1.90 -17.18
N PHE A 114 3.56 1.12 -16.30
CA PHE A 114 4.09 0.85 -14.97
C PHE A 114 3.51 -0.44 -14.36
N ILE A 115 4.22 -0.99 -13.37
CA ILE A 115 3.76 -2.05 -12.48
C ILE A 115 3.61 -1.40 -11.11
N TYR A 116 2.41 -1.43 -10.54
CA TYR A 116 2.14 -0.75 -9.27
C TYR A 116 2.35 -1.63 -8.03
N HIS A 117 2.31 -2.96 -8.16
CA HIS A 117 2.63 -3.92 -7.09
C HIS A 117 4.14 -3.99 -6.80
N GLY A 118 4.73 -2.84 -6.44
CA GLY A 118 6.13 -2.68 -6.13
C GLY A 118 6.32 -1.84 -4.87
N VAL A 119 7.53 -1.33 -4.64
CA VAL A 119 7.92 -0.65 -3.39
C VAL A 119 7.95 0.89 -3.50
N THR A 120 7.49 1.46 -4.61
CA THR A 120 7.63 2.90 -4.90
C THR A 120 6.32 3.62 -5.18
N ILE A 121 5.26 2.89 -5.51
CA ILE A 121 3.98 3.45 -5.93
C ILE A 121 2.98 3.23 -4.82
N THR A 122 2.29 4.28 -4.40
CA THR A 122 1.18 4.15 -3.46
C THR A 122 0.03 3.43 -4.16
N HIS A 123 -0.34 2.25 -3.65
CA HIS A 123 -1.36 1.41 -4.25
C HIS A 123 -2.14 0.64 -3.19
N ILE A 124 -3.22 0.00 -3.62
CA ILE A 124 -4.03 -0.90 -2.81
C ILE A 124 -4.12 -2.25 -3.51
N ASP A 125 -4.01 -3.31 -2.72
CA ASP A 125 -4.10 -4.69 -3.19
C ASP A 125 -5.52 -5.23 -3.02
N ALA A 126 -6.07 -5.78 -4.10
CA ALA A 126 -7.37 -6.45 -4.05
C ALA A 126 -7.25 -7.83 -3.39
N LEU A 127 -8.39 -8.42 -3.07
CA LEU A 127 -8.44 -9.72 -2.37
C LEU A 127 -7.84 -10.89 -3.17
N CYS A 128 -7.66 -10.70 -4.48
CA CYS A 128 -7.02 -11.66 -5.37
C CYS A 128 -5.50 -11.51 -5.51
N HIS A 129 -4.88 -10.52 -4.86
CA HIS A 129 -3.46 -10.23 -5.04
C HIS A 129 -2.53 -11.28 -4.43
N ILE A 130 -2.81 -11.69 -3.19
CA ILE A 130 -1.97 -12.59 -2.40
C ILE A 130 -2.82 -13.74 -1.87
N TRP A 131 -2.23 -14.93 -1.82
CA TRP A 131 -2.82 -16.14 -1.25
C TRP A 131 -1.78 -16.92 -0.45
N ASP A 132 -2.26 -17.84 0.37
CA ASP A 132 -1.43 -18.81 1.10
C ASP A 132 -1.72 -20.24 0.61
N ASP A 133 -1.22 -21.24 1.34
CA ASP A 133 -1.38 -22.67 1.00
C ASP A 133 -2.85 -23.14 0.97
N ASP A 134 -3.78 -22.41 1.62
CA ASP A 134 -5.21 -22.73 1.63
C ASP A 134 -5.97 -22.03 0.48
N GLY A 135 -5.30 -21.19 -0.32
CA GLY A 135 -5.84 -20.49 -1.49
C GLY A 135 -6.10 -19.00 -1.27
N MET A 136 -6.65 -18.37 -2.31
CA MET A 136 -7.02 -16.95 -2.29
C MET A 136 -8.20 -16.70 -1.35
N TRP A 137 -8.66 -15.45 -1.25
CA TRP A 137 -9.91 -15.10 -0.56
C TRP A 137 -11.04 -16.10 -0.88
N GLN A 138 -11.68 -16.64 0.17
CA GLN A 138 -12.70 -17.71 0.12
C GLN A 138 -12.19 -19.10 -0.29
N GLY A 139 -10.89 -19.37 -0.18
CA GLY A 139 -10.28 -20.65 -0.54
C GLY A 139 -10.32 -20.93 -2.03
N ARG A 140 -10.32 -19.86 -2.84
CA ARG A 140 -10.32 -19.98 -4.29
C ARG A 140 -8.94 -20.40 -4.79
N ASP A 141 -8.93 -21.22 -5.83
CA ASP A 141 -7.72 -21.72 -6.45
C ASP A 141 -7.12 -20.64 -7.38
N PRO A 142 -5.91 -20.12 -7.10
CA PRO A 142 -5.26 -19.12 -7.94
C PRO A 142 -4.95 -19.61 -9.34
N ASP A 143 -4.73 -20.91 -9.55
CA ASP A 143 -4.47 -21.48 -10.88
C ASP A 143 -5.74 -21.49 -11.76
N VAL A 144 -6.91 -21.31 -11.14
CA VAL A 144 -8.21 -21.20 -11.81
C VAL A 144 -8.66 -19.75 -11.94
N GLU A 145 -8.56 -18.97 -10.87
CA GLU A 145 -9.12 -17.61 -10.82
C GLU A 145 -8.24 -16.53 -11.44
N VAL A 146 -6.93 -16.77 -11.60
CA VAL A 146 -5.99 -15.77 -12.12
C VAL A 146 -5.37 -16.25 -13.42
N THR A 147 -5.52 -15.45 -14.48
CA THR A 147 -4.91 -15.74 -15.79
C THR A 147 -4.16 -14.53 -16.33
N THR A 148 -3.51 -14.69 -17.47
CA THR A 148 -2.88 -13.56 -18.20
C THR A 148 -3.88 -12.52 -18.72
N GLN A 149 -5.19 -12.79 -18.62
CA GLN A 149 -6.27 -11.86 -18.99
C GLN A 149 -6.87 -11.15 -17.77
N GLY A 150 -6.41 -11.44 -16.55
CA GLY A 150 -6.88 -10.84 -15.30
C GLY A 150 -7.44 -11.86 -14.30
N ALA A 151 -7.86 -11.35 -13.15
CA ALA A 151 -8.55 -12.11 -12.10
C ALA A 151 -10.05 -12.26 -12.39
N HIS A 152 -10.62 -13.41 -12.05
CA HIS A 152 -12.05 -13.73 -12.21
C HIS A 152 -12.84 -13.70 -10.89
N PHE A 153 -12.13 -13.62 -9.75
CA PHE A 153 -12.73 -13.52 -8.43
C PHE A 153 -11.95 -12.58 -7.53
N GLY A 154 -12.64 -11.71 -6.78
CA GLY A 154 -12.04 -10.82 -5.78
C GLY A 154 -11.19 -9.70 -6.35
N ASP A 155 -11.45 -9.30 -7.61
CA ASP A 155 -10.75 -8.22 -8.29
C ASP A 155 -11.07 -6.83 -7.68
N ILE A 156 -10.28 -5.83 -8.08
CA ILE A 156 -10.39 -4.47 -7.54
C ILE A 156 -11.74 -3.79 -7.85
N THR A 157 -12.50 -4.27 -8.84
CA THR A 157 -13.78 -3.64 -9.23
C THR A 157 -14.86 -3.76 -8.17
N HIS A 158 -14.71 -4.72 -7.25
CA HIS A 158 -15.59 -4.86 -6.09
C HIS A 158 -15.48 -3.70 -5.10
N TRP A 159 -14.45 -2.86 -5.21
CA TRP A 159 -14.25 -1.66 -4.39
C TRP A 159 -14.50 -0.35 -5.16
N LYS A 160 -15.19 -0.40 -6.32
CA LYS A 160 -15.49 0.76 -7.17
C LYS A 160 -16.28 1.90 -6.48
N GLU A 161 -17.00 1.60 -5.41
CA GLU A 161 -17.74 2.59 -4.60
C GLU A 161 -16.82 3.35 -3.63
N GLY A 162 -15.52 3.03 -3.62
CA GLY A 162 -14.52 3.68 -2.79
C GLY A 162 -14.46 3.17 -1.36
N ILE A 163 -13.26 3.28 -0.79
CA ILE A 163 -13.00 3.08 0.64
C ILE A 163 -13.06 4.45 1.29
N ILE A 164 -14.26 4.82 1.73
CA ILE A 164 -14.54 6.09 2.40
C ILE A 164 -14.98 5.76 3.82
N THR A 165 -14.18 6.10 4.82
CA THR A 165 -14.44 5.73 6.22
C THR A 165 -13.66 6.60 7.20
N LYS A 166 -13.78 6.35 8.50
CA LYS A 166 -12.93 6.99 9.51
C LYS A 166 -11.52 6.40 9.39
N GLY A 167 -10.54 7.25 9.13
CA GLY A 167 -9.14 6.93 9.26
C GLY A 167 -8.70 7.16 10.70
N VAL A 168 -7.87 6.27 11.23
CA VAL A 168 -7.18 6.43 12.51
C VAL A 168 -5.69 6.29 12.25
N LEU A 169 -4.91 7.29 12.61
CA LEU A 169 -3.45 7.22 12.55
C LEU A 169 -2.91 6.75 13.91
N ILE A 170 -2.02 5.77 13.89
CA ILE A 170 -1.23 5.31 15.03
C ILE A 170 0.23 5.67 14.75
N ASP A 171 0.78 6.64 15.49
CA ASP A 171 2.14 7.16 15.25
C ASP A 171 3.19 6.49 16.15
N VAL A 172 3.69 5.35 15.67
CA VAL A 172 4.66 4.54 16.43
C VAL A 172 5.99 5.27 16.65
N PRO A 173 6.64 5.89 15.64
CA PRO A 173 7.86 6.68 15.85
C PRO A 173 7.71 7.74 16.94
N ARG A 174 6.61 8.51 16.89
CA ARG A 174 6.34 9.56 17.89
C ARG A 174 6.14 8.99 19.28
N HIS A 175 5.39 7.90 19.41
CA HIS A 175 5.18 7.24 20.71
C HIS A 175 6.49 6.70 21.30
N ARG A 176 7.33 6.10 20.47
CA ARG A 176 8.63 5.56 20.88
C ARG A 176 9.70 6.63 21.12
N GLY A 177 9.53 7.84 20.58
CA GLY A 177 10.60 8.84 20.52
C GLY A 177 11.76 8.40 19.61
N GLU A 178 11.47 7.56 18.63
CA GLU A 178 12.44 6.98 17.68
C GLU A 178 12.14 7.50 16.27
N PRO A 179 13.14 7.58 15.36
CA PRO A 179 12.89 8.06 14.01
C PRO A 179 12.06 7.06 13.17
N HIS A 180 12.14 5.76 13.48
CA HIS A 180 11.44 4.71 12.75
C HIS A 180 11.40 3.38 13.50
N VAL A 181 10.52 2.50 13.06
CA VAL A 181 10.44 1.10 13.50
C VAL A 181 11.58 0.31 12.86
N SER A 182 12.27 -0.52 13.65
CA SER A 182 13.30 -1.44 13.17
C SER A 182 12.82 -2.89 13.19
N ILE A 183 13.47 -3.76 12.42
CA ILE A 183 13.14 -5.20 12.36
C ILE A 183 13.37 -5.87 13.72
N GLU A 184 14.34 -5.37 14.49
CA GLU A 184 14.68 -5.88 15.82
C GLU A 184 13.64 -5.51 16.88
N LYS A 185 12.82 -4.48 16.63
CA LYS A 185 11.76 -4.00 17.53
C LYS A 185 10.46 -3.82 16.75
N PRO A 186 9.81 -4.92 16.31
CA PRO A 186 8.58 -4.86 15.54
C PRO A 186 7.45 -4.20 16.34
N VAL A 187 6.43 -3.72 15.64
CA VAL A 187 5.21 -3.17 16.28
C VAL A 187 4.33 -4.33 16.72
N THR A 188 3.87 -4.33 17.97
CA THR A 188 2.99 -5.39 18.49
C THR A 188 1.54 -4.90 18.57
N GLY A 189 0.58 -5.83 18.66
CA GLY A 189 -0.83 -5.47 18.83
C GLY A 189 -1.08 -4.68 20.12
N GLU A 190 -0.43 -5.06 21.22
CA GLU A 190 -0.53 -4.37 22.50
C GLU A 190 0.02 -2.94 22.42
N GLU A 191 1.08 -2.72 21.64
CA GLU A 191 1.62 -1.38 21.40
C GLU A 191 0.63 -0.51 20.61
N LEU A 192 -0.01 -1.07 19.57
CA LEU A 192 -1.04 -0.34 18.82
C LEU A 192 -2.19 0.10 19.74
N GLU A 193 -2.62 -0.77 20.65
CA GLU A 193 -3.64 -0.45 21.65
C GLU A 193 -3.18 0.63 22.64
N ALA A 194 -1.94 0.54 23.13
CA ALA A 194 -1.37 1.54 24.03
C ALA A 194 -1.24 2.92 23.38
N ILE A 195 -0.85 2.98 22.10
CA ILE A 195 -0.79 4.24 21.35
C ILE A 195 -2.18 4.82 21.16
N ALA A 196 -3.16 4.00 20.74
CA ALA A 196 -4.54 4.46 20.57
C ALA A 196 -5.12 5.05 21.87
N GLN A 197 -4.83 4.43 23.02
CA GLN A 197 -5.21 4.95 24.33
C GLN A 197 -4.53 6.28 24.65
N ALA A 198 -3.22 6.40 24.39
CA ALA A 198 -2.47 7.64 24.62
C ALA A 198 -2.93 8.80 23.72
N GLU A 199 -3.34 8.50 22.49
CA GLU A 199 -3.90 9.45 21.52
C GLU A 199 -5.40 9.74 21.78
N ASN A 200 -6.00 9.08 22.77
CA ASN A 200 -7.42 9.14 23.12
C ASN A 200 -8.33 8.87 21.90
N VAL A 201 -7.97 7.86 21.11
CA VAL A 201 -8.71 7.42 19.92
C VAL A 201 -9.23 6.00 20.11
N THR A 202 -10.43 5.74 19.59
CA THR A 202 -11.04 4.41 19.58
C THR A 202 -11.10 3.89 18.15
N VAL A 203 -10.48 2.72 17.92
CA VAL A 203 -10.58 1.97 16.67
C VAL A 203 -11.83 1.08 16.73
N GLU A 204 -12.62 1.11 15.66
CA GLU A 204 -13.91 0.44 15.54
C GLU A 204 -13.97 -0.35 14.24
N PRO A 205 -14.86 -1.36 14.13
CA PRO A 205 -15.10 -2.04 12.88
C PRO A 205 -15.41 -1.07 11.73
N GLY A 206 -14.76 -1.30 10.59
CA GLY A 206 -14.88 -0.47 9.39
C GLY A 206 -13.94 0.73 9.34
N ASP A 207 -13.13 0.98 10.37
CA ASP A 207 -12.09 2.01 10.31
C ASP A 207 -10.94 1.60 9.39
N ALA A 208 -10.32 2.59 8.74
CA ALA A 208 -9.01 2.43 8.15
C ALA A 208 -7.95 2.73 9.22
N LEU A 209 -7.18 1.72 9.62
CA LEU A 209 -6.06 1.90 10.55
C LEU A 209 -4.79 2.18 9.76
N LEU A 210 -4.16 3.33 9.99
CA LEU A 210 -2.91 3.74 9.38
C LEU A 210 -1.82 3.64 10.44
N VAL A 211 -0.89 2.70 10.27
CA VAL A 211 0.23 2.51 11.21
C VAL A 211 1.47 3.18 10.64
N HIS A 212 1.85 4.32 11.20
CA HIS A 212 3.06 5.02 10.80
C HIS A 212 4.29 4.38 11.42
N SER A 213 5.29 4.08 10.60
CA SER A 213 6.53 3.37 11.00
C SER A 213 7.81 4.17 10.72
N GLY A 214 7.73 5.41 10.24
CA GLY A 214 8.87 6.32 10.00
C GLY A 214 9.65 6.09 8.70
N TRP A 215 9.48 4.93 8.04
CA TRP A 215 9.86 4.69 6.64
C TRP A 215 8.68 4.00 5.98
N GLY A 216 8.09 4.62 4.96
CA GLY A 216 7.10 4.05 4.04
C GLY A 216 6.31 2.86 4.58
N ALA A 217 5.10 3.12 5.07
CA ALA A 217 4.28 2.10 5.71
C ALA A 217 3.90 0.96 4.75
N VAL A 218 3.78 -0.24 5.31
CA VAL A 218 3.17 -1.42 4.66
C VAL A 218 1.94 -1.79 5.49
N ALA A 219 0.77 -1.47 4.94
CA ALA A 219 -0.56 -1.89 5.39
C ALA A 219 -1.41 -2.05 4.10
N LEU A 220 -2.72 -2.29 4.18
CA LEU A 220 -3.61 -2.42 3.00
C LEU A 220 -3.33 -1.39 1.87
N LEU A 221 -2.89 -0.18 2.26
CA LEU A 221 -2.21 0.75 1.38
C LEU A 221 -0.69 0.55 1.40
N ASP A 222 -0.16 0.04 0.31
CA ASP A 222 1.27 -0.16 0.15
C ASP A 222 1.96 1.13 -0.27
N ASN A 223 3.12 1.39 0.33
CA ASN A 223 3.95 2.58 0.09
C ASN A 223 3.26 3.92 0.37
N ALA A 224 2.28 3.97 1.27
CA ALA A 224 1.71 5.23 1.72
C ALA A 224 2.80 6.13 2.37
N LEU A 225 2.71 7.43 2.11
CA LEU A 225 3.54 8.47 2.73
C LEU A 225 2.77 9.03 3.92
N LEU A 226 3.15 8.63 5.14
CA LEU A 226 2.37 8.92 6.35
C LEU A 226 2.97 10.04 7.21
N GLU A 227 4.19 10.47 6.90
CA GLU A 227 4.87 11.56 7.61
C GLU A 227 4.05 12.87 7.55
N PRO A 228 3.49 13.30 6.40
CA PRO A 228 2.69 14.52 6.35
C PRO A 228 1.39 14.47 7.17
N ILE A 229 0.77 13.29 7.27
CA ILE A 229 -0.45 13.13 8.09
C ILE A 229 -0.12 13.03 9.57
N ALA A 230 1.03 12.47 9.95
CA ALA A 230 1.52 12.48 11.33
C ALA A 230 1.78 13.91 11.83
N GLU A 231 2.43 14.74 11.00
CA GLU A 231 2.61 16.17 11.28
C GLU A 231 1.26 16.89 11.41
N ALA A 232 0.34 16.68 10.47
CA ALA A 232 -0.99 17.29 10.53
C ALA A 232 -1.80 16.86 11.78
N CYS A 233 -1.76 15.57 12.14
CA CYS A 233 -2.43 15.06 13.35
C CYS A 233 -1.86 15.72 14.62
N ALA A 234 -0.54 15.89 14.68
CA ALA A 234 0.11 16.55 15.81
C ALA A 234 -0.23 18.04 15.91
N GLU A 235 -0.33 18.74 14.79
CA GLU A 235 -0.74 20.15 14.74
C GLU A 235 -2.22 20.37 15.10
N GLU A 236 -3.09 19.49 14.62
CA GLU A 236 -4.54 19.52 14.90
C GLU A 236 -4.88 18.95 16.28
N ASN A 237 -3.94 18.25 16.93
CA ASN A 237 -4.16 17.42 18.11
C ASN A 237 -5.33 16.43 17.93
N ARG A 238 -5.39 15.81 16.75
CA ARG A 238 -6.49 14.93 16.30
C ARG A 238 -5.93 13.77 15.49
N TRP A 239 -6.25 12.55 15.90
CA TRP A 239 -5.75 11.29 15.28
C TRP A 239 -6.82 10.53 14.52
N SER A 240 -8.00 11.14 14.32
CA SER A 240 -9.10 10.62 13.50
C SER A 240 -9.56 11.64 12.48
N PHE A 241 -9.78 11.18 11.27
CA PHE A 241 -10.12 12.01 10.10
C PHE A 241 -11.03 11.24 9.14
N LEU A 242 -11.65 11.96 8.20
CA LEU A 242 -12.25 11.31 7.04
C LEU A 242 -11.11 10.77 6.16
N PHE A 243 -11.10 9.47 5.93
CA PHE A 243 -10.18 8.80 5.03
C PHE A 243 -10.89 8.37 3.75
N GLN A 244 -10.24 8.60 2.61
CA GLN A 244 -10.75 8.24 1.30
C GLN A 244 -9.63 7.61 0.47
N ALA A 245 -9.84 6.38 -0.01
CA ALA A 245 -9.03 5.75 -1.04
C ALA A 245 -9.94 5.20 -2.13
N LEU A 246 -9.73 5.70 -3.36
CA LEU A 246 -10.59 5.43 -4.51
C LEU A 246 -9.76 4.68 -5.56
N PRO A 247 -9.87 3.34 -5.64
CA PRO A 247 -9.17 2.59 -6.66
C PRO A 247 -9.74 2.88 -8.05
N LEU A 248 -8.90 2.79 -9.07
CA LEU A 248 -9.32 2.70 -10.45
C LEU A 248 -10.18 1.43 -10.64
N ASN A 249 -11.24 1.56 -11.42
CA ASN A 249 -12.12 0.44 -11.73
C ASN A 249 -11.54 -0.42 -12.87
N VAL A 250 -10.54 -1.24 -12.53
CA VAL A 250 -9.81 -2.09 -13.49
C VAL A 250 -10.38 -3.50 -13.46
N ALA A 251 -11.10 -3.89 -14.51
CA ALA A 251 -11.62 -5.25 -14.66
C ALA A 251 -10.48 -6.28 -14.63
N GLY A 252 -10.61 -7.29 -13.75
CA GLY A 252 -9.59 -8.30 -13.50
C GLY A 252 -8.31 -7.78 -12.85
N GLY A 253 -8.28 -6.54 -12.37
CA GLY A 253 -7.12 -5.95 -11.71
C GLY A 253 -6.89 -6.53 -10.33
N THR A 254 -5.65 -6.93 -10.03
CA THR A 254 -5.23 -7.42 -8.71
C THR A 254 -5.01 -6.32 -7.67
N GLY A 255 -5.19 -5.06 -8.07
CA GLY A 255 -5.07 -3.90 -7.21
C GLY A 255 -5.29 -2.63 -8.01
N SER A 256 -4.92 -1.50 -7.43
CA SER A 256 -4.91 -0.22 -8.14
C SER A 256 -3.92 0.75 -7.51
N PRO A 257 -3.20 1.58 -8.30
CA PRO A 257 -2.61 2.80 -7.76
C PRO A 257 -3.72 3.66 -7.16
N VAL A 258 -3.44 4.34 -6.06
CA VAL A 258 -4.40 5.21 -5.39
C VAL A 258 -3.71 6.45 -4.87
N ASN A 259 -4.46 7.55 -4.77
CA ASN A 259 -4.09 8.68 -3.95
C ASN A 259 -5.03 8.75 -2.74
N PRO A 260 -4.66 8.14 -1.61
CA PRO A 260 -5.47 8.22 -0.40
C PRO A 260 -5.40 9.62 0.19
N ILE A 261 -6.54 10.16 0.60
CA ILE A 261 -6.66 11.49 1.20
C ILE A 261 -7.20 11.36 2.62
N ALA A 262 -6.53 12.02 3.55
CA ALA A 262 -7.06 12.33 4.88
C ALA A 262 -7.63 13.76 4.88
N MET A 263 -8.79 13.96 5.51
CA MET A 263 -9.45 15.26 5.62
C MET A 263 -9.95 15.52 7.05
N PHE A 264 -9.57 16.66 7.61
CA PHE A 264 -9.82 17.06 9.01
C PHE A 264 -10.97 18.03 9.19
#